data_AF-A0A541AZN0-F1
#
_entry.id   AF-A0A541AZN0-F1
#
_cell.length_a   1.000
_cell.length_b   1.000
_cell.length_c   1.000
_cell.angle_alpha   90.00
_cell.angle_beta   90.00
_cell.angle_gamma   90.00
#
_symmetry.space_group_name_H-M   'P 1'
#
loop_
_entity.id
_entity.type
_entity.pdbx_description
1 polymer ?
#
loop_
_entity_poly.entity_id
_entity_poly.type
_entity_poly.pdbx_seq_one_letter_code
_entity_poly.pdbx_strand_id
1 'polypeptide(L)'
;MIDATVVPEPPAPTGAASGGVAVPPPDYTESGVPTFESVRDKIEKRAGTATGAAELDADSAAGRTLEEQWEDRQEAARRKLDEIRKSMGR
;
A
#
# COMPACT_ATOMS: atom_id res chain seq x y z
N MET A 1 13.85 11.71 33.00
CA MET A 1 14.71 10.51 32.97
C MET A 1 14.02 9.54 32.03
N ILE A 2 14.49 9.42 30.78
CA ILE A 2 13.87 8.54 29.79
C ILE A 2 14.67 7.24 29.83
N ASP A 3 14.00 6.16 30.20
CA ASP A 3 14.59 4.81 30.26
C ASP A 3 14.55 4.21 28.85
N ALA A 4 15.72 4.06 28.24
CA ALA A 4 15.88 3.48 26.91
C ALA A 4 16.03 1.96 27.04
N THR A 5 14.92 1.24 26.91
CA THR A 5 14.95 -0.22 26.72
C THR A 5 15.48 -0.52 25.33
N VAL A 6 16.67 -1.13 25.27
CA VAL A 6 17.30 -1.61 24.04
C VAL A 6 16.53 -2.84 23.59
N VAL A 7 15.78 -2.69 22.51
CA VAL A 7 15.24 -3.82 21.74
C VAL A 7 16.43 -4.50 21.07
N PRO A 8 16.68 -5.80 21.30
CA PRO A 8 17.75 -6.49 20.60
C PRO A 8 17.46 -6.47 19.10
N GLU A 9 18.41 -5.93 18.34
CA GLU A 9 18.36 -5.94 16.88
C GLU A 9 18.29 -7.41 16.41
N PRO A 10 17.39 -7.77 15.48
CA PRO A 10 17.45 -9.07 14.85
C PRO A 10 18.86 -9.24 14.26
N PRO A 11 19.45 -10.45 14.31
CA PRO A 11 20.80 -10.62 13.79
C PRO A 11 20.82 -10.15 12.34
N ALA A 12 21.71 -9.20 12.03
CA ALA A 12 22.05 -8.86 10.66
C ALA A 12 22.31 -10.18 9.92
N PRO A 13 21.88 -10.34 8.65
CA PRO A 13 22.23 -11.54 7.90
C PRO A 13 23.75 -11.57 7.80
N THR A 14 24.37 -12.44 8.61
CA THR A 14 25.79 -12.71 8.54
C THR A 14 26.04 -13.21 7.13
N GLY A 15 26.64 -12.36 6.30
CA GLY A 15 27.17 -12.73 5.00
C GLY A 15 28.27 -13.74 5.22
N ALA A 16 27.89 -15.00 5.40
CA ALA A 16 28.79 -16.13 5.34
C ALA A 16 29.25 -16.25 3.89
N ALA A 17 30.39 -15.65 3.60
CA ALA A 17 31.21 -16.05 2.48
C ALA A 17 31.67 -17.49 2.74
N SER A 18 30.86 -18.45 2.30
CA SER A 18 31.23 -19.86 2.17
C SER A 18 31.05 -20.26 0.71
N GLY A 19 32.17 -20.56 0.06
CA GLY A 19 32.27 -20.84 -1.37
C GLY A 19 31.50 -22.08 -1.81
N GLY A 20 30.24 -21.90 -2.14
CA GLY A 20 29.54 -22.67 -3.17
C GLY A 20 29.07 -21.67 -4.21
N VAL A 21 29.32 -21.93 -5.48
CA VAL A 21 28.63 -21.20 -6.56
C VAL A 21 27.16 -21.60 -6.44
N ALA A 22 26.40 -20.85 -5.65
CA ALA A 22 24.95 -20.94 -5.66
C ALA A 22 24.54 -20.49 -7.06
N VAL A 23 24.02 -21.41 -7.87
CA VAL A 23 23.35 -21.05 -9.11
C VAL A 23 22.35 -19.97 -8.73
N PRO A 24 22.50 -18.73 -9.24
CA PRO A 24 21.58 -17.68 -8.87
C PRO A 24 20.17 -18.17 -9.25
N PRO A 25 19.16 -17.96 -8.39
CA PRO A 25 17.80 -18.23 -8.80
C PRO A 25 17.56 -17.53 -10.14
N PRO A 26 16.77 -18.10 -11.07
CA PRO A 26 16.62 -17.59 -12.44
C PRO A 26 16.20 -16.10 -12.51
N ASP A 27 15.73 -15.57 -11.39
CA ASP A 27 15.38 -14.18 -11.15
C ASP A 27 16.57 -13.20 -11.06
N TYR A 28 17.80 -13.68 -10.83
CA TYR A 28 18.99 -12.86 -10.63
C TYR A 28 20.16 -13.35 -11.48
N THR A 29 21.02 -12.42 -11.90
CA THR A 29 22.31 -12.69 -12.54
C THR A 29 23.35 -13.14 -11.51
N GLU A 30 24.48 -13.68 -11.97
CA GLU A 30 25.59 -14.07 -11.09
C GLU A 30 26.19 -12.90 -10.29
N SER A 31 26.05 -11.66 -10.79
CA SER A 31 26.44 -10.43 -10.07
C SER A 31 25.36 -9.94 -9.08
N GLY A 32 24.27 -10.68 -8.91
CA GLY A 32 23.17 -10.34 -7.99
C GLY A 32 22.20 -9.30 -8.53
N VAL A 33 22.26 -8.93 -9.81
CA VAL A 33 21.31 -7.99 -10.44
C VAL A 33 20.07 -8.75 -10.91
N PRO A 34 18.83 -8.29 -10.64
CA PRO A 34 17.62 -8.90 -11.17
C PRO A 34 17.63 -9.02 -12.70
N THR A 35 17.13 -10.13 -13.23
CA THR A 35 16.97 -10.29 -14.68
C THR A 35 15.79 -9.44 -15.19
N PHE A 36 15.83 -9.07 -16.48
CA PHE A 36 14.74 -8.31 -17.09
C PHE A 36 13.40 -9.05 -16.99
N GLU A 37 13.41 -10.36 -17.23
CA GLU A 37 12.22 -11.23 -17.12
C GLU A 37 11.62 -11.17 -15.72
N SER A 38 12.44 -11.30 -14.66
CA SER A 38 11.96 -11.24 -13.28
C SER A 38 11.34 -9.89 -12.93
N VAL A 39 11.93 -8.80 -13.40
CA VAL A 39 11.37 -7.45 -13.21
C VAL A 39 10.05 -7.29 -13.97
N ARG A 40 9.98 -7.75 -15.23
CA ARG A 40 8.76 -7.71 -16.04
C ARG A 40 7.65 -8.50 -15.37
N ASP A 41 7.89 -9.75 -15.01
CA ASP A 41 6.89 -10.63 -14.41
C ASP A 41 6.39 -10.06 -13.07
N LYS A 42 7.28 -9.44 -12.29
CA LYS A 42 6.91 -8.74 -11.04
C LYS A 42 6.05 -7.51 -11.29
N ILE A 43 6.32 -6.74 -12.35
CA ILE A 43 5.50 -5.59 -12.74
C ILE A 43 4.13 -6.06 -13.22
N GLU A 44 4.07 -7.07 -14.07
CA GLU A 44 2.81 -7.64 -14.57
C GLU A 44 1.93 -8.17 -13.44
N LYS A 45 2.53 -8.91 -12.49
CA LYS A 45 1.80 -9.39 -11.30
C LYS A 45 1.25 -8.25 -10.45
N ARG A 46 2.05 -7.19 -10.24
CA ARG A 46 1.61 -6.00 -9.49
C ARG A 46 0.52 -5.23 -10.22
N ALA A 47 0.67 -5.03 -11.54
CA ALA A 47 -0.31 -4.35 -12.36
C ALA A 47 -1.64 -5.12 -12.41
N GLY A 48 -1.59 -6.44 -12.57
CA GLY A 48 -2.77 -7.31 -12.52
C GLY A 48 -3.48 -7.25 -11.17
N THR A 49 -2.72 -7.24 -10.07
CA THR A 49 -3.30 -7.09 -8.72
C THR A 49 -3.91 -5.71 -8.53
N ALA A 50 -3.19 -4.65 -8.92
CA ALA A 50 -3.64 -3.27 -8.76
C ALA A 50 -4.95 -2.98 -9.50
N THR A 51 -5.14 -3.60 -10.67
CA THR A 51 -6.36 -3.43 -11.48
C THR A 51 -7.63 -3.81 -10.72
N GLY A 52 -7.59 -4.82 -9.85
CA GLY A 52 -8.77 -5.29 -9.10
C GLY A 52 -8.78 -4.90 -7.61
N ALA A 53 -7.67 -4.38 -7.08
CA ALA A 53 -7.54 -4.10 -5.65
C ALA A 53 -8.49 -3.00 -5.17
N ALA A 54 -8.67 -1.94 -5.97
CA ALA A 54 -9.53 -0.81 -5.59
C ALA A 54 -11.00 -1.20 -5.40
N GLU A 55 -11.54 -2.07 -6.25
CA GLU A 55 -12.91 -2.57 -6.13
C GLU A 55 -13.09 -3.41 -4.86
N LEU A 56 -12.12 -4.28 -4.55
CA LEU A 56 -12.12 -5.08 -3.33
C LEU A 56 -12.00 -4.22 -2.06
N ASP A 57 -11.16 -3.18 -2.12
CA ASP A 57 -11.00 -2.22 -1.03
C ASP A 57 -12.28 -1.41 -0.81
N ALA A 58 -12.99 -1.03 -1.88
CA ALA A 58 -14.27 -0.34 -1.81
C ALA A 58 -15.37 -1.22 -1.19
N ASP A 59 -15.46 -2.49 -1.57
CA ASP A 59 -16.44 -3.44 -1.02
C ASP A 59 -16.11 -3.91 0.41
N SER A 60 -14.89 -3.66 0.87
CA SER A 60 -14.46 -3.99 2.23
C SER A 60 -15.31 -3.27 3.29
N ALA A 61 -15.30 -3.79 4.52
CA ALA A 61 -16.01 -3.14 5.63
C ALA A 61 -15.50 -1.70 5.87
N ALA A 62 -14.19 -1.48 5.76
CA ALA A 62 -13.61 -0.15 5.90
C ALA A 62 -13.99 0.77 4.72
N GLY A 63 -14.03 0.24 3.50
CA GLY A 63 -14.45 0.97 2.30
C GLY A 63 -15.88 1.48 2.43
N ARG A 64 -16.81 0.59 2.83
CA ARG A 64 -18.22 0.96 3.09
C ARG A 64 -18.37 2.04 4.16
N THR A 65 -17.65 1.93 5.27
CA THR A 65 -17.68 2.95 6.34
C THR A 65 -17.07 4.28 5.90
N LEU A 66 -16.07 4.29 5.01
CA LEU A 66 -15.52 5.53 4.44
C LEU A 66 -16.51 6.19 3.48
N GLU A 67 -17.22 5.40 2.68
CA GLU A 67 -18.26 5.89 1.77
C GLU A 67 -19.42 6.51 2.55
N GLU A 68 -19.93 5.83 3.60
CA GLU A 68 -20.97 6.37 4.49
C GLU A 68 -20.55 7.74 5.07
N GLN A 69 -19.33 7.86 5.58
CA GLN A 69 -18.80 9.14 6.09
C GLN A 69 -18.64 10.21 5.01
N TRP A 70 -18.41 9.81 3.75
CA TRP A 70 -18.36 10.73 2.63
C TRP A 70 -19.76 11.24 2.30
N GLU A 71 -20.74 10.35 2.20
CA GLU A 71 -22.16 10.69 1.96
C GLU A 71 -22.70 11.62 3.06
N ASP A 72 -22.46 11.31 4.33
CA ASP A 72 -22.86 12.15 5.47
C ASP A 72 -22.29 13.57 5.36
N ARG A 73 -21.01 13.70 4.99
CA ARG A 73 -20.37 15.01 4.79
C ARG A 73 -20.97 15.76 3.61
N GLN A 74 -21.28 15.05 2.52
CA GLN A 74 -21.90 15.64 1.34
C GLN A 74 -23.32 16.10 1.62
N GLU A 75 -24.12 15.34 2.38
CA GLU A 75 -25.46 15.74 2.80
C GLU A 75 -25.39 16.96 3.74
N ALA A 76 -24.50 16.94 4.73
CA ALA A 76 -24.29 18.07 5.63
C ALA A 76 -23.90 19.34 4.86
N ALA A 77 -23.00 19.22 3.86
CA ALA A 77 -22.62 20.32 3.00
C ALA A 77 -23.81 20.84 2.17
N ARG A 78 -24.60 19.95 1.56
CA ARG A 78 -25.81 20.31 0.80
C ARG A 78 -26.82 21.06 1.67
N ARG A 79 -27.15 20.51 2.85
CA ARG A 79 -28.04 21.16 3.82
C ARG A 79 -27.55 22.54 4.18
N LYS A 80 -26.24 22.70 4.40
CA LYS A 80 -25.65 24.00 4.74
C LYS A 80 -25.77 25.00 3.59
N LEU A 81 -25.55 24.57 2.36
CA LEU A 81 -25.71 25.42 1.18
C LEU A 81 -27.17 25.86 1.00
N ASP A 82 -28.13 25.00 1.28
CA ASP A 82 -29.56 25.32 1.22
C ASP A 82 -29.97 26.34 2.29
N GLU A 83 -29.46 26.20 3.52
CA GLU A 83 -29.62 27.22 4.57
C GLU A 83 -29.09 28.59 4.13
N ILE A 84 -27.89 28.61 3.52
CA ILE A 84 -27.29 29.85 3.02
C ILE A 84 -28.16 30.46 1.93
N ARG A 85 -28.62 29.66 0.95
CA ARG A 85 -29.47 30.13 -0.15
C ARG A 85 -30.76 30.77 0.38
N LYS A 86 -31.42 30.11 1.32
CA LYS A 86 -32.61 30.63 2.02
C LYS A 86 -32.32 31.93 2.75
N SER A 87 -31.18 32.06 3.43
CA SER A 87 -30.80 33.29 4.12
C SER A 87 -30.56 34.48 3.17
N MET A 88 -30.18 34.19 1.92
CA MET A 88 -29.99 35.19 0.87
C MET A 88 -31.30 35.56 0.14
N GLY A 89 -32.44 34.98 0.52
CA GLY A 89 -33.74 35.25 -0.11
C GLY A 89 -33.89 34.64 -1.53
N ARG A 90 -33.10 33.62 -1.85
CA ARG A 90 -33.23 32.82 -3.08
C ARG A 90 -33.65 31.39 -2.77
#